data_AF-B8L7V2-F1
#
_entry.id   AF-B8L7V2-F1
#
_cell.length_a   1.000
_cell.length_b   1.000
_cell.length_c   1.000
_cell.angle_alpha   90.00
_cell.angle_beta   90.00
_cell.angle_gamma   90.00
#
_symmetry.space_group_name_H-M   'P 1'
#
loop_
_entity.id
_entity.type
_entity.pdbx_description
1 polymer ?
#
loop_
_entity_poly.entity_id
_entity_poly.type
_entity_poly.pdbx_seq_one_letter_code
_entity_poly.pdbx_strand_id
1 'polypeptide(L)'
;MKMPARFWLSIFCNLGVVAILAGMLASWVGPFFEALASHSDTAINAARVGDVGMVFGFCMLALLLLGALAVPCELFGLNRPYSRNVAYWREAQAMHRKVLLMVMAGLSWAALASAVVIGSMMRSG
;
A
#
# COMPACT_ATOMS: atom_id res chain seq x y z
N MET A 1 -2.97 -21.97 17.96
CA MET A 1 -3.07 -22.93 16.82
C MET A 1 -2.15 -22.45 15.69
N LYS A 2 -1.37 -23.34 15.07
CA LYS A 2 -0.47 -22.98 13.95
C LYS A 2 -1.28 -22.99 12.65
N MET A 3 -1.35 -21.86 11.95
CA MET A 3 -2.01 -21.80 10.64
C MET A 3 -1.18 -22.53 9.58
N PRO A 4 -1.81 -23.14 8.57
CA PRO A 4 -1.10 -23.89 7.53
C PRO A 4 -0.17 -22.96 6.74
N ALA A 5 1.04 -23.42 6.41
CA ALA A 5 2.03 -22.61 5.69
C ALA A 5 1.51 -22.05 4.35
N ARG A 6 0.63 -22.80 3.67
CA ARG A 6 -0.02 -22.38 2.42
C ARG A 6 -0.88 -21.12 2.57
N PHE A 7 -1.49 -20.92 3.74
CA PHE A 7 -2.29 -19.73 4.05
C PHE A 7 -1.39 -18.49 4.07
N TRP A 8 -0.26 -18.56 4.76
CA TRP A 8 0.72 -17.47 4.81
C TRP A 8 1.33 -17.18 3.45
N LEU A 9 1.71 -18.22 2.70
CA LEU A 9 2.26 -18.08 1.36
C LEU A 9 1.29 -17.34 0.43
N SER A 10 -0.01 -17.68 0.47
CA SER A 10 -1.02 -17.00 -0.33
C SER A 10 -1.17 -15.52 0.04
N ILE A 11 -1.10 -15.16 1.32
CA ILE A 11 -1.15 -13.77 1.77
C ILE A 11 0.07 -13.01 1.28
N PHE A 12 1.27 -13.54 1.50
CA PHE A 12 2.51 -12.89 1.10
C PHE A 12 2.63 -12.77 -0.42
N CYS A 13 2.18 -13.75 -1.19
CA CYS A 13 2.12 -13.64 -2.65
C CYS A 13 1.17 -12.53 -3.09
N ASN A 14 -0.03 -12.43 -2.49
CA ASN A 14 -0.98 -11.37 -2.86
C ASN A 14 -0.43 -9.98 -2.50
N LEU A 15 0.13 -9.82 -1.30
CA LEU A 15 0.78 -8.57 -0.87
C LEU A 15 1.98 -8.23 -1.76
N GLY A 16 2.76 -9.24 -2.17
CA GLY A 16 3.89 -9.09 -3.08
C GLY A 16 3.46 -8.59 -4.46
N VAL A 17 2.40 -9.17 -5.04
CA VAL A 17 1.84 -8.71 -6.32
C VAL A 17 1.36 -7.26 -6.22
N VAL A 18 0.65 -6.92 -5.14
CA VAL A 18 0.21 -5.55 -4.91
C VAL A 18 1.39 -4.60 -4.77
N ALA A 19 2.44 -4.98 -4.03
CA ALA A 19 3.63 -4.17 -3.87
C ALA A 19 4.38 -3.97 -5.19
N ILE A 20 4.49 -5.01 -6.03
CA ILE A 20 5.14 -4.89 -7.34
C ILE A 20 4.35 -3.94 -8.25
N LEU A 21 3.02 -4.10 -8.32
CA LEU A 21 2.15 -3.23 -9.12
C LEU A 21 2.20 -1.78 -8.62
N ALA A 22 2.09 -1.58 -7.31
CA ALA A 22 2.19 -0.26 -6.70
C ALA A 22 3.56 0.37 -6.96
N GLY A 23 4.65 -0.41 -6.88
CA GLY A 23 6.02 0.05 -7.17
C GLY A 23 6.20 0.49 -8.61
N MET A 24 5.72 -0.30 -9.57
CA MET A 24 5.77 0.05 -11.00
C MET A 24 4.97 1.30 -11.35
N LEU A 25 3.87 1.55 -10.64
CA LEU A 25 3.06 2.76 -10.82
C LEU A 25 3.66 3.95 -10.06
N ALA A 26 4.24 3.73 -8.89
CA ALA A 26 4.88 4.75 -8.08
C ALA A 26 6.11 5.37 -8.75
N SER A 27 6.79 4.63 -9.64
CA SER A 27 7.90 5.18 -10.42
C SER A 27 7.50 6.34 -11.33
N TRP A 28 6.21 6.48 -11.64
CA TRP A 28 5.67 7.63 -12.37
C TRP A 28 5.29 8.80 -11.45
N VAL A 29 4.99 8.52 -10.17
CA VAL A 29 4.54 9.52 -9.20
C VAL A 29 5.70 10.38 -8.69
N GLY A 30 6.88 9.79 -8.48
CA GLY A 30 8.07 10.55 -8.07
C GLY A 30 8.45 11.69 -9.03
N PRO A 31 8.67 11.40 -10.33
CA PRO A 31 8.95 12.41 -11.34
C PRO A 31 7.84 13.47 -11.49
N PHE A 32 6.58 13.09 -11.24
CA PHE A 32 5.46 14.03 -11.24
C PHE A 32 5.60 15.06 -10.11
N PHE A 33 5.92 14.64 -8.88
CA PHE A 33 6.16 15.56 -7.77
C PHE A 33 7.43 16.39 -7.95
N GLU A 34 8.47 15.82 -8.54
CA GLU A 34 9.70 16.55 -8.90
C GLU A 34 9.39 17.67 -9.91
N ALA A 35 8.65 17.37 -10.98
CA ALA A 35 8.24 18.36 -11.97
C ALA A 35 7.30 19.43 -11.39
N LEU A 36 6.46 19.06 -10.41
CA LEU A 36 5.60 20.00 -9.69
C LEU A 36 6.41 20.96 -8.82
N ALA A 37 7.43 20.44 -8.14
CA ALA A 37 8.33 21.23 -7.30
C ALA A 37 9.25 22.13 -8.13
N SER A 38 9.65 21.72 -9.34
CA SER A 38 10.48 22.53 -10.22
C SER A 38 9.75 23.74 -10.82
N HIS A 39 8.41 23.76 -10.77
CA HIS A 39 7.59 24.88 -11.24
C HIS A 39 7.22 25.86 -10.13
N SER A 40 7.32 25.47 -8.87
CA SER A 40 7.25 26.41 -7.76
C SER A 40 8.60 27.10 -7.62
N ASP A 41 8.65 28.43 -7.67
CA ASP A 41 9.85 29.28 -7.49
C ASP A 41 10.57 29.12 -6.12
N THR A 42 10.23 28.08 -5.37
CA THR A 42 10.74 27.77 -4.05
C THR A 42 12.07 27.02 -4.17
N ALA A 43 13.07 27.43 -3.40
CA ALA A 43 14.47 26.96 -3.49
C ALA A 43 14.68 25.53 -2.94
N ILE A 44 13.76 24.63 -3.24
CA ILE A 44 13.71 23.26 -2.71
C ILE A 44 14.46 22.34 -3.67
N ASN A 45 15.22 21.40 -3.12
CA ASN A 45 15.76 20.27 -3.88
C ASN A 45 14.61 19.44 -4.46
N ALA A 46 14.19 19.75 -5.70
CA ALA A 46 13.08 19.09 -6.41
C ALA A 46 13.22 17.56 -6.41
N ALA A 47 14.44 17.04 -6.54
CA ALA A 47 14.74 15.62 -6.42
C ALA A 47 14.31 15.01 -5.07
N ARG A 48 14.49 15.74 -3.97
CA ARG A 48 14.09 15.28 -2.62
C ARG A 48 12.58 15.25 -2.45
N VAL A 49 11.86 16.16 -3.11
CA VAL A 49 10.38 16.14 -3.16
C VAL A 49 9.90 14.98 -4.02
N GLY A 50 10.59 14.68 -5.12
CA GLY A 50 10.35 13.51 -5.96
C GLY A 50 10.48 12.19 -5.20
N ASP A 51 11.55 12.02 -4.39
CA ASP A 51 11.76 10.83 -3.58
C ASP A 51 10.61 10.61 -2.57
N VAL A 52 10.20 11.66 -1.86
CA VAL A 52 9.08 11.57 -0.90
C VAL A 52 7.75 11.38 -1.63
N GLY A 53 7.58 11.99 -2.80
CA GLY A 53 6.45 11.80 -3.70
C GLY A 53 6.32 10.36 -4.20
N MET A 54 7.43 9.68 -4.49
CA MET A 54 7.44 8.26 -4.86
C MET A 54 6.93 7.38 -3.70
N VAL A 55 7.37 7.66 -2.47
CA VAL A 55 6.90 6.93 -1.27
C VAL A 55 5.41 7.16 -1.04
N PHE A 56 4.95 8.41 -1.17
CA PHE A 56 3.53 8.76 -1.08
C PHE A 56 2.70 8.01 -2.14
N GLY A 57 3.13 8.06 -3.40
CA GLY A 57 2.49 7.39 -4.53
C GLY A 57 2.40 5.89 -4.31
N PHE A 58 3.50 5.26 -3.90
CA PHE A 58 3.53 3.84 -3.57
C PHE A 58 2.49 3.48 -2.50
N CYS A 59 2.45 4.21 -1.39
CA CYS A 59 1.51 3.92 -0.31
C CYS A 59 0.05 4.10 -0.75
N MET A 60 -0.27 5.16 -1.48
CA MET A 60 -1.64 5.41 -1.97
C MET A 60 -2.08 4.37 -3.01
N LEU A 61 -1.21 4.01 -3.94
CA LEU A 61 -1.48 2.98 -4.96
C LEU A 61 -1.62 1.59 -4.32
N ALA A 62 -0.78 1.26 -3.35
CA ALA A 62 -0.89 0.02 -2.60
C ALA A 62 -2.21 -0.04 -1.80
N LEU A 63 -2.64 1.06 -1.18
CA LEU A 63 -3.94 1.14 -0.50
C LEU A 63 -5.11 0.99 -1.48
N LEU A 64 -5.04 1.65 -2.64
CA LEU A 64 -6.05 1.53 -3.69
C LEU A 64 -6.13 0.10 -4.23
N LEU A 65 -5.01 -0.54 -4.51
CA LEU A 65 -4.94 -1.93 -4.96
C LEU A 65 -5.44 -2.88 -3.88
N LEU A 66 -5.08 -2.68 -2.61
CA LEU A 66 -5.62 -3.48 -1.50
C LEU A 66 -7.13 -3.29 -1.36
N GLY A 67 -7.64 -2.06 -1.47
CA GLY A 67 -9.08 -1.80 -1.45
C GLY A 67 -9.82 -2.42 -2.64
N ALA A 68 -9.26 -2.28 -3.84
CA ALA A 68 -9.86 -2.73 -5.10
C ALA A 68 -9.67 -4.23 -5.38
N LEU A 69 -8.73 -4.90 -4.72
CA LEU A 69 -8.51 -6.34 -4.88
C LEU A 69 -8.93 -7.11 -3.64
N ALA A 70 -8.50 -6.73 -2.42
CA ALA A 70 -8.77 -7.54 -1.24
C ALA A 70 -10.25 -7.56 -0.84
N VAL A 71 -10.94 -6.42 -0.93
CA VAL A 71 -12.37 -6.32 -0.58
C VAL A 71 -13.24 -7.11 -1.57
N PRO A 72 -13.16 -6.89 -2.90
CA PRO A 72 -13.95 -7.68 -3.84
C PRO A 72 -13.50 -9.14 -3.92
N CYS A 73 -12.21 -9.48 -3.79
CA CYS A 73 -11.80 -10.89 -3.76
C CYS A 73 -12.37 -11.65 -2.54
N GLU A 74 -12.51 -11.01 -1.37
CA GLU A 74 -13.24 -11.59 -0.23
C GLU A 74 -14.75 -11.73 -0.53
N LEU A 75 -15.38 -10.68 -1.06
CA LEU A 75 -16.82 -10.62 -1.34
C LEU A 75 -17.27 -11.61 -2.42
N PHE A 76 -16.53 -11.70 -3.54
CA PHE A 76 -16.82 -12.61 -4.64
C PHE A 76 -16.37 -14.05 -4.36
N GLY A 77 -15.62 -14.29 -3.28
CA GLY A 77 -15.14 -15.62 -2.90
C GLY A 77 -14.11 -16.22 -3.87
N LEU A 78 -13.56 -15.41 -4.79
CA LEU A 78 -12.61 -15.81 -5.83
C LEU A 78 -11.23 -16.18 -5.27
N ASN A 79 -10.79 -15.50 -4.22
CA ASN A 79 -9.51 -15.77 -3.58
C ASN A 79 -9.73 -15.97 -2.07
N ARG A 80 -10.14 -17.18 -1.69
CA ARG A 80 -10.24 -17.58 -0.28
C ARG A 80 -9.00 -18.39 0.08
N PRO A 81 -8.03 -17.81 0.81
CA PRO A 81 -6.85 -18.56 1.26
C PRO A 81 -7.18 -19.61 2.35
N TYR A 82 -8.46 -19.83 2.65
CA TYR A 82 -8.98 -20.80 3.60
C TYR A 82 -10.23 -21.49 3.04
N SER A 83 -10.30 -22.80 3.20
CA SER A 83 -11.45 -23.62 2.81
C SER A 83 -12.65 -23.36 3.74
N ARG A 84 -13.86 -23.33 3.16
CA ARG A 84 -15.12 -23.14 3.91
C ARG A 84 -15.48 -24.37 4.77
N ASN A 85 -14.85 -25.51 4.50
CA ASN A 85 -15.16 -26.80 5.11
C ASN A 85 -14.29 -27.15 6.34
N VAL A 86 -13.43 -26.23 6.80
CA VAL A 86 -12.55 -26.51 7.95
C VAL A 86 -13.04 -25.80 9.20
N ALA A 87 -13.00 -26.51 10.34
CA ALA A 87 -13.49 -26.05 11.64
C ALA A 87 -12.89 -24.70 12.10
N TYR A 88 -11.72 -24.32 11.56
CA TYR A 88 -10.99 -23.09 11.90
C TYR A 88 -11.26 -21.92 10.93
N TRP A 89 -12.24 -22.00 10.02
CA TRP A 89 -12.48 -20.99 8.97
C TRP A 89 -12.69 -19.57 9.52
N ARG A 90 -13.45 -19.42 10.63
CA ARG A 90 -13.68 -18.11 11.26
C ARG A 90 -12.41 -17.48 11.82
N GLU A 91 -11.52 -18.29 12.40
CA GLU A 91 -10.24 -17.82 12.96
C GLU A 91 -9.27 -17.39 11.85
N ALA A 92 -9.25 -18.15 10.75
CA ALA A 92 -8.41 -17.86 9.61
C ALA A 92 -8.83 -16.56 8.91
N GLN A 93 -10.14 -16.36 8.71
CA GLN A 93 -10.69 -15.10 8.20
C GLN A 93 -10.39 -13.91 9.13
N ALA A 94 -10.54 -14.09 10.45
CA ALA A 94 -10.21 -13.03 11.42
C ALA A 94 -8.73 -12.65 11.38
N MET A 95 -7.82 -13.63 11.24
CA MET A 95 -6.38 -13.36 11.15
C MET A 95 -5.99 -12.67 9.85
N HIS A 96 -6.56 -13.06 8.71
CA HIS A 96 -6.30 -12.36 7.45
C HIS A 96 -6.78 -10.91 7.48
N ARG A 97 -7.98 -10.66 8.01
CA ARG A 97 -8.49 -9.29 8.20
C ARG A 97 -7.60 -8.48 9.12
N LYS A 98 -7.10 -9.06 10.21
CA LYS A 98 -6.13 -8.40 11.09
C LYS A 98 -4.84 -8.03 10.35
N VAL A 99 -4.29 -8.95 9.56
CA VAL A 99 -3.08 -8.70 8.76
C VAL A 99 -3.33 -7.59 7.73
N LEU A 100 -4.43 -7.65 6.98
CA LEU A 100 -4.79 -6.60 6.03
C LEU A 100 -4.96 -5.24 6.72
N LEU A 101 -5.63 -5.19 7.87
CA LEU A 101 -5.80 -3.97 8.65
C LEU A 101 -4.47 -3.41 9.14
N MET A 102 -3.53 -4.26 9.59
CA MET A 102 -2.18 -3.81 9.98
C MET A 102 -1.41 -3.24 8.79
N VAL A 103 -1.47 -3.90 7.63
CA VAL A 103 -0.82 -3.43 6.40
C VAL A 103 -1.43 -2.10 5.94
N MET A 104 -2.76 -2.02 5.89
CA MET A 104 -3.47 -0.78 5.55
C MET A 104 -3.13 0.35 6.52
N ALA A 105 -3.11 0.08 7.83
CA ALA A 105 -2.73 1.08 8.83
C ALA A 105 -1.29 1.58 8.59
N GLY A 106 -0.33 0.67 8.38
CA GLY A 106 1.07 1.02 8.11
C GLY A 106 1.22 1.89 6.86
N LEU A 107 0.55 1.51 5.76
CA LEU A 107 0.57 2.28 4.51
C LEU A 107 -0.11 3.65 4.67
N SER A 108 -1.23 3.74 5.40
CA SER A 108 -1.92 5.00 5.65
C SER A 108 -1.07 5.97 6.47
N TRP A 109 -0.39 5.49 7.51
CA TRP A 109 0.54 6.32 8.29
C TRP A 109 1.74 6.78 7.45
N ALA A 110 2.31 5.91 6.62
CA ALA A 110 3.39 6.27 5.71
C ALA A 110 2.94 7.31 4.65
N ALA A 111 1.74 7.14 4.08
CA ALA A 111 1.14 8.11 3.16
C ALA A 111 0.90 9.46 3.84
N LEU A 112 0.38 9.46 5.07
CA LEU A 112 0.14 10.70 5.82
C LEU A 112 1.44 11.41 6.19
N ALA A 113 2.45 10.67 6.66
CA ALA A 113 3.76 11.23 6.99
C ALA A 113 4.44 11.82 5.74
N SER A 114 4.45 11.10 4.63
CA SER A 114 5.00 11.59 3.36
C SER A 114 4.26 12.82 2.83
N ALA A 115 2.93 12.88 2.93
CA ALA A 115 2.15 14.05 2.56
C ALA A 115 2.49 15.28 3.43
N VAL A 116 2.64 15.10 4.74
CA VAL A 116 3.06 16.18 5.66
C VAL A 116 4.47 16.68 5.30
N VAL A 117 5.39 15.77 4.97
CA VAL A 117 6.74 16.13 4.57
C VAL A 117 6.74 16.90 3.24
N ILE A 118 6.01 16.44 2.22
CA ILE A 118 5.87 17.15 0.94
C ILE A 118 5.29 18.55 1.17
N GLY A 119 4.20 18.66 1.93
CA GLY A 119 3.56 19.94 2.25
C GLY A 119 4.48 20.89 3.03
N SER A 120 5.29 20.35 3.97
CA SER A 120 6.28 21.14 4.70
C SER A 120 7.39 21.66 3.80
N MET A 121 7.90 20.81 2.89
CA MET A 121 8.93 21.18 1.93
C MET A 121 8.41 22.31 1.04
N MET A 122 7.26 22.10 0.39
CA MET A 122 6.65 23.08 -0.52
C MET A 122 6.29 24.42 0.14
N ARG A 123 5.99 24.45 1.44
CA ARG A 123 5.67 25.68 2.18
C ARG A 123 6.90 26.42 2.72
N SER A 124 8.02 25.72 2.90
CA SER A 124 9.24 26.25 3.52
C SER A 124 10.27 26.80 2.55
N GLY A 125 10.10 26.56 1.25
CA GLY A 125 10.98 27.10 0.21
C GLY A 125 10.49 28.40 -0.38
#